data_AF-A0A412CJ01-F1
#
_entry.id   AF-A0A412CJ01-F1
#
_cell.length_a   1.000
_cell.length_b   1.000
_cell.length_c   1.000
_cell.angle_alpha   90.00
_cell.angle_beta   90.00
_cell.angle_gamma   90.00
#
_symmetry.space_group_name_H-M   'P 1'
#
loop_
_entity.id
_entity.type
_entity.pdbx_description
1 polymer ?
#
loop_
_entity_poly.entity_id
_entity_poly.type
_entity_poly.pdbx_seq_one_letter_code
_entity_poly.pdbx_strand_id
1 'polypeptide(L)'
;MIELAQHIETLLLENDCVIVPGFGGFVAHYSPATRVKEENIFLPPTRIIGFNPQLKLNDGVLVQSYMSAYDTSFADASRIVEKEVNEFIGLLHEEGKAHLDNIGEIHYNIYGNYEFVPYDYKITTPSLYGLDSFEIHELSALQQKEKVLVPTYQEKEKKTFEISINRAYLRNAAAMIAAIVLFFAFSTPVENTDVQKNNYAQLLPSELFEQIEKQSVAVTPVYVKNDAAQQAKKLSASSASTKTSSAKKHTTDKAKTSKPIAVREVKVVKQETAAPAPAVKSQESANHPFHIIVAGGISLKDAEAIANQLKSKGFADAKALSTDGKVRVSISSFNNRDEATKQLLELRKNETYKNAWLLAK
;
A
#
# COMPACT_ATOMS: atom_id res chain seq x y z
N MET A 1 2.95 -37.17 -33.34
CA MET A 1 3.58 -36.46 -32.19
C MET A 1 3.37 -34.95 -32.26
N ILE A 2 4.06 -34.20 -33.14
CA ILE A 2 3.79 -32.74 -33.31
C ILE A 2 2.30 -32.52 -33.63
N GLU A 3 1.72 -33.37 -34.48
CA GLU A 3 0.31 -33.30 -34.90
C GLU A 3 -0.67 -33.46 -33.73
N LEU A 4 -0.55 -34.49 -32.89
CA LEU A 4 -1.37 -34.62 -31.67
C LEU A 4 -1.28 -33.39 -30.75
N ALA A 5 -0.08 -32.85 -30.52
CA ALA A 5 0.10 -31.64 -29.72
C ALA A 5 -0.58 -30.43 -30.37
N GLN A 6 -0.41 -30.23 -31.68
CA GLN A 6 -1.01 -29.13 -32.45
C GLN A 6 -2.55 -29.20 -32.48
N HIS A 7 -3.12 -30.40 -32.58
CA HIS A 7 -4.58 -30.60 -32.47
C HIS A 7 -5.09 -30.25 -31.07
N ILE A 8 -4.41 -30.69 -30.01
CA ILE A 8 -4.79 -30.36 -28.62
C ILE A 8 -4.65 -28.85 -28.37
N GLU A 9 -3.57 -28.21 -28.83
CA GLU A 9 -3.35 -26.77 -28.73
C GLU A 9 -4.52 -26.01 -29.37
N THR A 10 -4.78 -26.30 -30.65
CA THR A 10 -5.84 -25.64 -31.43
C THR A 10 -7.20 -25.80 -30.76
N LEU A 11 -7.52 -26.99 -30.24
CA LEU A 11 -8.78 -27.24 -29.55
C LEU A 11 -8.87 -26.50 -28.21
N LEU A 12 -7.78 -26.37 -27.45
CA LEU A 12 -7.72 -25.61 -26.21
C LEU A 12 -7.82 -24.09 -26.43
N LEU A 13 -7.59 -23.57 -27.64
CA LEU A 13 -7.86 -22.16 -27.97
C LEU A 13 -9.37 -21.82 -27.89
N GLU A 14 -10.24 -22.78 -28.22
CA GLU A 14 -11.69 -22.58 -28.29
C GLU A 14 -12.46 -23.27 -27.15
N ASN A 15 -11.95 -24.39 -26.64
CA ASN A 15 -12.63 -25.25 -25.67
C ASN A 15 -11.93 -25.24 -24.30
N ASP A 16 -12.70 -25.36 -23.22
CA ASP A 16 -12.18 -25.44 -21.84
C ASP A 16 -11.77 -26.86 -21.41
N CYS A 17 -12.18 -27.89 -22.16
CA CYS A 17 -11.83 -29.28 -21.90
C CYS A 17 -11.61 -30.00 -23.23
N VAL A 18 -10.53 -30.79 -23.32
CA VAL A 18 -10.20 -31.65 -24.47
C VAL A 18 -9.78 -33.01 -23.94
N ILE A 19 -10.55 -34.05 -24.24
CA ILE A 19 -10.26 -35.41 -23.76
C ILE A 19 -9.49 -36.22 -24.81
N VAL A 20 -8.34 -36.76 -24.39
CA VAL A 20 -7.48 -37.63 -25.18
C VAL A 20 -7.81 -39.10 -24.86
N PRO A 21 -8.34 -39.88 -25.82
CA PRO A 21 -8.79 -41.26 -25.59
C PRO A 21 -7.73 -42.14 -24.92
N GLY A 22 -8.11 -42.85 -23.86
CA GLY A 22 -7.23 -43.76 -23.11
C GLY A 22 -6.19 -43.09 -22.21
N PHE A 23 -5.81 -41.84 -22.49
CA PHE A 23 -4.75 -41.11 -21.79
C PHE A 23 -5.27 -40.25 -20.62
N GLY A 24 -6.15 -39.28 -20.89
CA GLY A 24 -6.64 -38.31 -19.92
C GLY A 24 -7.21 -37.06 -20.58
N GLY A 25 -7.64 -36.08 -19.79
CA GLY A 25 -8.20 -34.81 -20.28
C GLY A 25 -7.36 -33.59 -19.92
N PHE A 26 -7.16 -32.70 -20.88
CA PHE A 26 -6.63 -31.36 -20.64
C PHE A 26 -7.78 -30.42 -20.32
N VAL A 27 -7.61 -29.59 -19.28
CA VAL A 27 -8.62 -28.66 -18.79
C VAL A 27 -7.99 -27.28 -18.68
N ALA A 28 -8.51 -26.31 -19.43
CA ALA A 28 -8.09 -24.92 -19.38
C ALA A 28 -8.96 -24.14 -18.38
N HIS A 29 -8.41 -23.82 -17.21
CA HIS A 29 -9.10 -23.07 -16.17
C HIS A 29 -8.92 -21.55 -16.39
N TYR A 30 -10.03 -20.81 -16.49
CA TYR A 30 -10.03 -19.35 -16.57
C TYR A 30 -9.65 -18.71 -15.23
N SER A 31 -8.57 -17.93 -15.22
CA SER A 31 -8.13 -17.08 -14.12
C SER A 31 -8.51 -15.62 -14.40
N PRO A 32 -9.33 -14.97 -13.58
CA PRO A 32 -9.77 -13.60 -13.81
C PRO A 32 -8.65 -12.57 -13.63
N ALA A 33 -8.82 -11.41 -14.28
CA ALA A 33 -7.95 -10.25 -14.09
C ALA A 33 -7.78 -9.90 -12.61
N THR A 34 -6.55 -9.65 -12.17
CA THR A 34 -6.22 -9.47 -10.76
C THR A 34 -5.34 -8.24 -10.58
N ARG A 35 -5.68 -7.36 -9.62
CA ARG A 35 -4.82 -6.23 -9.22
C ARG A 35 -3.83 -6.68 -8.16
N VAL A 36 -2.54 -6.56 -8.45
CA VAL A 36 -1.46 -6.58 -7.46
C VAL A 36 -1.38 -5.18 -6.84
N LYS A 37 -1.63 -5.06 -5.55
CA LYS A 37 -1.76 -3.74 -4.88
C LYS A 37 -0.41 -3.11 -4.60
N GLU A 38 0.58 -3.96 -4.34
CA GLU A 38 1.95 -3.66 -3.98
C GLU A 38 2.64 -2.89 -5.10
N GLU A 39 2.44 -3.33 -6.35
CA GLU A 39 3.05 -2.77 -7.56
C GLU A 39 2.10 -1.84 -8.35
N ASN A 40 0.84 -1.68 -7.92
CA ASN A 40 -0.24 -1.02 -8.69
C ASN A 40 -0.52 -1.61 -10.11
N ILE A 41 -0.01 -2.81 -10.39
CA ILE A 41 -0.17 -3.51 -11.65
C ILE A 41 -1.50 -4.27 -11.68
N PHE A 42 -2.23 -4.12 -12.78
CA PHE A 42 -3.36 -4.95 -13.16
C PHE A 42 -2.86 -6.06 -14.09
N LEU A 43 -3.01 -7.31 -13.67
CA LEU A 43 -2.71 -8.48 -14.49
C LEU A 43 -3.93 -8.81 -15.36
N PRO A 44 -3.72 -9.13 -16.66
CA PRO A 44 -4.80 -9.53 -17.55
C PRO A 44 -5.42 -10.86 -17.11
N PRO A 45 -6.66 -11.15 -17.53
CA PRO A 45 -7.22 -12.50 -17.39
C PRO A 45 -6.38 -13.50 -18.20
N THR A 46 -6.25 -14.73 -17.70
CA THR A 46 -5.42 -15.79 -18.32
C THR A 46 -6.14 -17.13 -18.26
N ARG A 47 -5.75 -18.10 -19.09
CA ARG A 47 -6.18 -19.50 -18.98
C ARG A 47 -4.97 -20.35 -18.65
N ILE A 48 -5.12 -21.21 -17.63
CA ILE A 48 -4.07 -22.09 -17.12
C ILE A 48 -4.48 -23.52 -17.45
N ILE A 49 -3.61 -24.29 -18.10
CA ILE A 49 -3.86 -25.69 -18.43
C ILE A 49 -3.57 -26.56 -17.19
N GLY A 50 -4.45 -27.49 -16.89
CA GLY A 50 -4.17 -28.66 -16.07
C GLY A 50 -4.44 -29.95 -16.85
N PHE A 51 -3.84 -31.05 -16.43
CA PHE A 51 -4.10 -32.39 -16.96
C PHE A 51 -4.75 -33.26 -15.88
N ASN A 52 -5.76 -34.05 -16.26
CA ASN A 52 -6.41 -35.02 -15.39
C ASN A 52 -6.46 -36.41 -16.05
N PRO A 53 -5.64 -37.38 -15.59
CA PRO A 53 -5.59 -38.74 -16.16
C PRO A 53 -6.85 -39.59 -15.88
N GLN A 54 -7.78 -39.11 -15.03
CA GLN A 54 -9.05 -39.79 -14.78
C GLN A 54 -10.12 -39.48 -15.83
N LEU A 55 -9.98 -38.38 -16.59
CA LEU A 55 -10.91 -38.01 -17.66
C LEU A 55 -10.61 -38.84 -18.91
N LYS A 56 -11.18 -40.05 -18.98
CA LYS A 56 -11.02 -40.99 -20.11
C LYS A 56 -12.29 -41.19 -20.95
N LEU A 57 -13.35 -40.44 -20.67
CA LEU A 57 -14.61 -40.52 -21.40
C LEU A 57 -14.53 -39.63 -22.64
N ASN A 58 -14.41 -40.22 -23.83
CA ASN A 58 -14.25 -39.47 -25.07
C ASN A 58 -15.43 -38.51 -25.31
N ASP A 59 -15.15 -37.21 -25.35
CA ASP A 59 -16.08 -36.15 -25.74
C ASP A 59 -16.28 -36.07 -27.27
N GLY A 60 -15.39 -36.70 -28.04
CA GLY A 60 -15.38 -36.69 -29.51
C GLY A 60 -14.73 -35.45 -30.12
N VAL A 61 -14.34 -34.46 -29.31
CA VAL A 61 -13.82 -33.15 -29.76
C VAL A 61 -12.47 -33.33 -30.49
N LEU A 62 -11.58 -34.14 -29.91
CA LEU A 62 -10.30 -34.48 -30.55
C LEU A 62 -10.50 -35.24 -31.87
N VAL A 63 -11.39 -36.24 -31.88
CA VAL A 63 -11.70 -37.05 -33.07
C VAL A 63 -12.30 -36.18 -34.18
N GLN A 64 -13.17 -35.22 -33.84
CA GLN A 64 -13.75 -34.28 -34.79
C GLN A 64 -12.68 -33.38 -35.44
N SER A 65 -11.66 -32.93 -34.69
CA SER A 65 -10.54 -32.17 -35.25
C SER A 65 -9.76 -32.98 -36.29
N TYR A 66 -9.50 -34.26 -36.00
CA TYR A 66 -8.87 -35.18 -36.96
C TYR A 66 -9.76 -35.45 -38.18
N MET A 67 -11.08 -35.62 -38.01
CA MET A 67 -12.00 -35.74 -39.15
C MET A 67 -11.94 -34.53 -40.08
N SER A 68 -11.90 -33.32 -39.53
CA SER A 68 -11.82 -32.08 -40.32
C SER A 68 -10.47 -31.85 -40.99
N ALA A 69 -9.36 -32.32 -40.40
CA ALA A 69 -8.04 -32.18 -40.98
C ALA A 69 -7.71 -33.25 -42.04
N TYR A 70 -8.20 -34.49 -41.85
CA TYR A 70 -7.89 -35.63 -42.71
C TYR A 70 -9.02 -36.05 -43.67
N ASP A 71 -10.15 -35.33 -43.67
CA ASP A 71 -11.36 -35.60 -44.47
C ASP A 71 -11.78 -37.08 -44.43
N THR A 72 -11.96 -37.59 -43.20
CA THR A 72 -12.12 -39.03 -42.94
C THR A 72 -13.30 -39.34 -42.01
N SER A 73 -13.69 -40.62 -41.96
CA SER A 73 -14.83 -41.06 -41.14
C SER A 73 -14.49 -41.01 -39.65
N PHE A 74 -15.51 -40.91 -38.78
CA PHE A 74 -15.31 -40.94 -37.32
C PHE A 74 -14.58 -42.21 -36.86
N ALA A 75 -14.87 -43.36 -37.49
CA ALA A 75 -14.23 -44.63 -37.14
C ALA A 75 -12.75 -44.66 -37.54
N ASP A 76 -12.39 -44.08 -38.69
CA ASP A 76 -11.02 -44.04 -39.16
C ASP A 76 -10.20 -42.98 -38.40
N ALA A 77 -10.77 -41.79 -38.17
CA ALA A 77 -10.19 -40.75 -37.32
C ALA A 77 -9.92 -41.27 -35.90
N SER A 78 -10.86 -42.01 -35.29
CA SER A 78 -10.67 -42.61 -33.97
C SER A 78 -9.48 -43.57 -33.94
N ARG A 79 -9.27 -44.37 -35.00
CA ARG A 79 -8.13 -45.30 -35.10
C ARG A 79 -6.80 -44.57 -35.30
N ILE A 80 -6.79 -43.44 -36.01
CA ILE A 80 -5.61 -42.58 -36.15
C ILE A 80 -5.23 -41.98 -34.79
N VAL A 81 -6.21 -41.39 -34.10
CA VAL A 81 -6.02 -40.82 -32.75
C VAL A 81 -5.55 -41.88 -31.76
N GLU A 82 -6.20 -43.05 -31.70
CA GLU A 82 -5.77 -44.15 -30.82
C GLU A 82 -4.34 -44.61 -31.13
N LYS A 83 -3.94 -44.69 -32.40
CA LYS A 83 -2.57 -45.04 -32.80
C LYS A 83 -1.56 -44.00 -32.31
N GLU A 84 -1.78 -42.71 -32.58
CA GLU A 84 -0.86 -41.65 -32.13
C GLU A 84 -0.77 -41.56 -30.61
N VAL A 85 -1.89 -41.71 -29.90
CA VAL A 85 -1.89 -41.68 -28.43
C VAL A 85 -1.15 -42.89 -27.85
N ASN A 86 -1.28 -44.07 -28.44
CA ASN A 86 -0.51 -45.25 -28.02
C ASN A 86 0.99 -45.08 -28.29
N GLU A 87 1.38 -44.48 -29.42
CA GLU A 87 2.78 -44.14 -29.72
C GLU A 87 3.34 -43.12 -28.71
N PHE A 88 2.55 -42.09 -28.36
CA PHE A 88 2.91 -41.09 -27.34
C PHE A 88 3.05 -41.70 -25.93
N ILE A 89 2.13 -42.57 -25.52
CA ILE A 89 2.21 -43.30 -24.24
C ILE A 89 3.44 -44.23 -24.22
N GLY A 90 3.77 -44.87 -25.34
CA GLY A 90 4.97 -45.69 -25.48
C GLY A 90 6.24 -44.89 -25.18
N LEU A 91 6.42 -43.75 -25.86
CA LEU A 91 7.57 -42.86 -25.65
C LEU A 91 7.64 -42.31 -24.22
N LEU A 92 6.49 -41.94 -23.64
CA LEU A 92 6.40 -41.47 -22.25
C LEU A 92 6.79 -42.56 -21.23
N HIS A 93 6.56 -43.84 -21.54
CA HIS A 93 7.05 -44.97 -20.72
C HIS A 93 8.54 -45.29 -20.95
N GLU A 94 9.08 -45.04 -22.15
CA GLU A 94 10.50 -45.28 -22.48
C GLU A 94 11.42 -44.17 -21.94
N GLU A 95 11.07 -42.90 -22.14
CA GLU A 95 11.88 -41.74 -21.72
C GLU A 95 11.52 -41.24 -20.30
N GLY A 96 10.37 -41.65 -19.75
CA GLY A 96 9.85 -41.18 -18.46
C GLY A 96 9.29 -39.75 -18.48
N LYS A 97 9.37 -39.07 -19.62
CA LYS A 97 8.86 -37.72 -19.85
C LYS A 97 8.49 -37.56 -21.33
N ALA A 98 7.52 -36.70 -21.62
CA ALA A 98 7.14 -36.35 -22.97
C ALA A 98 6.75 -34.88 -23.05
N HIS A 99 7.19 -34.21 -24.12
CA HIS A 99 6.87 -32.81 -24.36
C HIS A 99 5.68 -32.66 -25.33
N LEU A 100 4.77 -31.75 -25.01
CA LEU A 100 3.70 -31.27 -25.87
C LEU A 100 3.94 -29.78 -26.16
N ASP A 101 4.31 -29.47 -27.40
CA ASP A 101 4.58 -28.10 -27.85
C ASP A 101 3.44 -27.14 -27.46
N ASN A 102 3.78 -25.93 -27.00
CA ASN A 102 2.87 -24.87 -26.53
C ASN A 102 1.92 -25.21 -25.37
N ILE A 103 1.88 -26.48 -24.91
CA ILE A 103 0.99 -26.98 -23.85
C ILE A 103 1.79 -27.18 -22.56
N GLY A 104 2.85 -27.99 -22.60
CA GLY A 104 3.66 -28.32 -21.41
C GLY A 104 4.47 -29.60 -21.52
N GLU A 105 4.93 -30.10 -20.38
CA GLU A 105 5.65 -31.38 -20.26
C GLU A 105 4.87 -32.33 -19.35
N ILE A 106 4.78 -33.60 -19.72
CA ILE A 106 4.19 -34.67 -18.89
C ILE A 106 5.31 -35.59 -18.43
N HIS A 107 5.40 -35.82 -17.13
CA HIS A 107 6.36 -36.71 -16.48
C HIS A 107 5.63 -37.97 -16.03
N TYR A 108 6.21 -39.13 -16.29
CA TYR A 108 5.70 -40.42 -15.84
C TYR A 108 6.50 -40.89 -14.63
N ASN A 109 5.87 -40.85 -13.46
CA ASN A 109 6.53 -41.15 -12.19
C ASN A 109 6.57 -42.67 -11.94
N ILE A 110 7.58 -43.15 -11.19
CA ILE A 110 7.79 -44.57 -10.85
C ILE A 110 6.59 -45.25 -10.16
N TYR A 111 5.66 -44.45 -9.62
CA TYR A 111 4.41 -44.89 -9.01
C TYR A 111 3.26 -45.10 -10.02
N GLY A 112 3.50 -44.97 -11.32
CA GLY A 112 2.50 -45.12 -12.38
C GLY A 112 1.55 -43.92 -12.54
N ASN A 113 1.97 -42.74 -12.06
CA ASN A 113 1.17 -41.51 -12.14
C ASN A 113 1.77 -40.53 -13.15
N TYR A 114 0.88 -39.83 -13.87
CA TYR A 114 1.24 -38.72 -14.74
C TYR A 114 1.23 -37.40 -13.97
N GLU A 115 2.33 -36.67 -14.01
CA GLU A 115 2.46 -35.31 -13.49
C GLU A 115 2.62 -34.35 -14.69
N PHE A 116 1.90 -33.22 -14.68
CA PHE A 116 1.90 -32.28 -15.80
C PHE A 116 2.38 -30.91 -15.35
N VAL A 117 3.36 -30.37 -16.07
CA VAL A 117 3.91 -29.04 -15.89
C VAL A 117 3.52 -28.21 -17.12
N PRO A 118 2.54 -27.29 -17.02
CA PRO A 118 2.22 -26.39 -18.13
C PRO A 118 3.42 -25.47 -18.41
N TYR A 119 3.58 -25.07 -19.67
CA TYR A 119 4.57 -24.05 -20.02
C TYR A 119 4.06 -22.64 -19.71
N ASP A 120 4.98 -21.74 -19.32
CA ASP A 120 4.68 -20.34 -18.98
C ASP A 120 4.19 -19.50 -20.18
N TYR A 121 4.18 -20.08 -21.38
CA TYR A 121 3.49 -19.53 -22.55
C TYR A 121 1.98 -19.58 -22.30
N LYS A 122 1.44 -18.49 -21.72
CA LYS A 122 -0.01 -18.27 -21.56
C LYS A 122 -0.72 -18.64 -22.86
N ILE A 123 -1.64 -19.62 -22.84
CA ILE A 123 -2.43 -19.97 -24.02
C ILE A 123 -3.08 -18.70 -24.54
N THR A 124 -2.74 -18.35 -25.78
CA THR A 124 -3.24 -17.16 -26.48
C THR A 124 -4.64 -17.47 -27.03
N THR A 125 -5.57 -17.64 -26.10
CA THR A 125 -7.00 -17.75 -26.39
C THR A 125 -7.41 -16.50 -27.18
N PRO A 126 -8.05 -16.62 -28.37
CA PRO A 126 -8.29 -15.46 -29.23
C PRO A 126 -9.05 -14.31 -28.55
N SER A 127 -9.93 -14.62 -27.59
CA SER A 127 -10.66 -13.63 -26.78
C SER A 127 -9.84 -12.89 -25.72
N LEU A 128 -8.65 -13.41 -25.37
CA LEU A 128 -7.72 -12.83 -24.40
C LEU A 128 -6.46 -12.24 -25.06
N TYR A 129 -6.32 -12.40 -26.38
CA TYR A 129 -5.17 -11.90 -27.13
C TYR A 129 -5.07 -10.37 -27.07
N GLY A 130 -3.83 -9.86 -26.91
CA GLY A 130 -3.56 -8.43 -26.79
C GLY A 130 -3.90 -7.83 -25.41
N LEU A 131 -4.40 -8.60 -24.45
CA LEU A 131 -4.56 -8.16 -23.06
C LEU A 131 -3.23 -8.25 -22.33
N ASP A 132 -2.55 -7.12 -22.17
CA ASP A 132 -1.32 -7.00 -21.40
C ASP A 132 -1.57 -6.45 -19.98
N SER A 133 -0.59 -6.61 -19.10
CA SER A 133 -0.54 -5.98 -17.80
C SER A 133 -0.27 -4.48 -17.91
N PHE A 134 -0.89 -3.69 -17.02
CA PHE A 134 -0.74 -2.24 -17.01
C PHE A 134 -0.83 -1.66 -15.60
N GLU A 135 -0.17 -0.53 -15.37
CA GLU A 135 -0.15 0.15 -14.08
C GLU A 135 -1.24 1.23 -14.00
N ILE A 136 -1.96 1.32 -12.87
CA ILE A 136 -2.86 2.45 -12.58
C ILE A 136 -2.51 3.06 -11.24
N HIS A 137 -2.17 4.35 -11.23
CA HIS A 137 -1.93 5.11 -10.02
C HIS A 137 -3.23 5.40 -9.26
N GLU A 138 -3.23 5.26 -7.93
CA GLU A 138 -4.41 5.57 -7.11
C GLU A 138 -4.69 7.09 -7.02
N LEU A 139 -5.98 7.46 -7.03
CA LEU A 139 -6.45 8.85 -6.90
C LEU A 139 -5.97 9.56 -5.62
N SER A 140 -5.76 8.78 -4.55
CA SER A 140 -5.16 9.20 -3.28
C SER A 140 -3.78 9.81 -3.46
N ALA A 141 -2.94 9.25 -4.34
CA ALA A 141 -1.61 9.77 -4.65
C ALA A 141 -1.65 11.09 -5.43
N LEU A 142 -2.72 11.34 -6.21
CA LEU A 142 -2.91 12.58 -6.95
C LEU A 142 -3.35 13.73 -6.02
N GLN A 143 -4.33 13.50 -5.14
CA GLN A 143 -4.76 14.50 -4.15
C GLN A 143 -3.62 14.96 -3.23
N GLN A 144 -2.64 14.09 -2.96
CA GLN A 144 -1.50 14.44 -2.13
C GLN A 144 -0.49 15.38 -2.82
N LYS A 145 -0.45 15.41 -4.17
CA LYS A 145 0.32 16.39 -4.95
C LYS A 145 -0.36 17.75 -5.05
N GLU A 146 -1.69 17.82 -4.88
CA GLU A 146 -2.45 19.07 -4.83
C GLU A 146 -2.61 19.65 -3.42
N LYS A 147 -1.71 19.28 -2.49
CA LYS A 147 -1.32 20.23 -1.46
C LYS A 147 -0.51 21.34 -2.13
N VAL A 148 -1.23 22.27 -2.77
CA VAL A 148 -0.70 23.55 -3.23
C VAL A 148 0.16 24.09 -2.09
N LEU A 149 1.46 24.18 -2.34
CA LEU A 149 2.39 24.89 -1.47
C LEU A 149 2.06 26.38 -1.61
N VAL A 150 0.94 26.80 -1.01
CA VAL A 150 0.62 28.21 -0.79
C VAL A 150 1.84 28.75 -0.06
N PRO A 151 2.61 29.66 -0.67
CA PRO A 151 3.84 30.10 -0.06
C PRO A 151 3.46 30.69 1.30
N THR A 152 4.06 30.19 2.38
CA THR A 152 3.88 30.78 3.73
C THR A 152 4.72 32.05 3.85
N TYR A 153 4.63 32.91 2.83
CA TYR A 153 4.91 34.32 2.89
C TYR A 153 3.56 34.99 3.19
N GLN A 154 3.20 34.95 4.47
CA GLN A 154 2.35 36.00 5.03
C GLN A 154 3.12 37.31 4.85
N GLU A 155 2.95 37.94 3.69
CA GLU A 155 3.47 39.27 3.44
C GLU A 155 2.77 40.16 4.47
N LYS A 156 3.49 40.51 5.54
CA LYS A 156 2.97 41.39 6.58
C LYS A 156 2.63 42.70 5.90
N GLU A 157 1.34 42.92 5.67
CA GLU A 157 0.83 44.20 5.21
C GLU A 157 1.48 45.29 6.05
N LYS A 158 2.32 46.09 5.39
CA LYS A 158 2.96 47.22 6.05
C LYS A 158 1.81 48.14 6.43
N LYS A 159 1.50 48.20 7.73
CA LYS A 159 0.44 49.07 8.25
C LYS A 159 0.79 50.52 7.91
N THR A 160 0.30 50.98 6.77
CA THR A 160 0.34 52.36 6.33
C THR A 160 -0.64 53.13 7.20
N PHE A 161 -0.13 53.71 8.27
CA PHE A 161 -0.90 54.63 9.10
C PHE A 161 -1.17 55.89 8.27
N GLU A 162 -2.35 55.97 7.66
CA GLU A 162 -2.84 57.20 7.04
C GLU A 162 -3.18 58.22 8.13
N ILE A 163 -2.20 59.04 8.49
CA ILE A 163 -2.38 60.15 9.44
C ILE A 163 -3.11 61.29 8.71
N SER A 164 -4.44 61.24 8.71
CA SER A 164 -5.31 62.24 8.09
C SER A 164 -5.41 63.51 8.97
N ILE A 165 -4.44 64.42 8.81
CA ILE A 165 -4.45 65.70 9.52
C ILE A 165 -5.53 66.62 8.92
N ASN A 166 -6.55 66.96 9.71
CA ASN A 166 -7.61 67.86 9.28
C ASN A 166 -7.04 69.27 9.01
N ARG A 167 -7.22 69.73 7.76
CA ARG A 167 -6.72 70.99 7.18
C ARG A 167 -7.13 72.24 7.95
N ALA A 168 -8.20 72.18 8.75
CA ALA A 168 -8.61 73.26 9.65
C ALA A 168 -7.58 73.53 10.77
N TYR A 169 -7.01 72.50 11.40
CA TYR A 169 -5.99 72.67 12.44
C TYR A 169 -4.71 73.26 11.86
N LEU A 170 -4.30 72.83 10.66
CA LEU A 170 -3.12 73.36 9.98
C LEU A 170 -3.29 74.86 9.65
N ARG A 171 -4.50 75.27 9.22
CA ARG A 171 -4.83 76.69 8.98
C ARG A 171 -4.78 77.52 10.26
N ASN A 172 -5.29 76.98 11.37
CA ASN A 172 -5.28 77.66 12.66
C ASN A 172 -3.85 77.78 13.22
N ALA A 173 -3.02 76.74 13.08
CA ALA A 173 -1.60 76.78 13.46
C ALA A 173 -0.82 77.81 12.64
N ALA A 174 -1.04 77.87 11.32
CA ALA A 174 -0.43 78.89 10.46
C ALA A 174 -0.86 80.32 10.85
N ALA A 175 -2.13 80.53 11.22
CA ALA A 175 -2.62 81.81 11.70
C ALA A 175 -1.97 82.24 13.04
N MET A 176 -1.78 81.30 13.98
CA MET A 176 -1.06 81.56 15.24
C MET A 176 0.40 81.95 15.00
N ILE A 177 1.10 81.24 14.12
CA ILE A 177 2.49 81.56 13.75
C ILE A 177 2.56 82.94 13.09
N ALA A 178 1.65 83.24 12.16
CA ALA A 178 1.57 84.56 11.52
C ALA A 178 1.31 85.68 12.54
N ALA A 179 0.43 85.48 13.52
CA ALA A 179 0.17 86.44 14.58
C ALA A 179 1.41 86.68 15.48
N ILE A 180 2.16 85.62 15.80
CA ILE A 180 3.42 85.73 16.56
C ILE A 180 4.48 86.50 15.76
N VAL A 181 4.65 86.18 14.47
CA VAL A 181 5.58 86.89 13.58
C VAL A 181 5.20 88.36 13.45
N LEU A 182 3.91 88.67 13.31
CA LEU A 182 3.42 90.04 13.20
C LEU A 182 3.60 90.80 14.53
N PHE A 183 3.40 90.14 15.68
CA PHE A 183 3.70 90.70 17.00
C PHE A 183 5.17 91.10 17.14
N PHE A 184 6.11 90.22 16.75
CA PHE A 184 7.55 90.53 16.80
C PHE A 184 8.03 91.50 15.70
N ALA A 185 7.36 91.54 14.54
CA ALA A 185 7.71 92.47 13.46
C ALA A 185 7.24 93.92 13.71
N PHE A 186 6.16 94.09 14.49
CA PHE A 186 5.60 95.40 14.84
C PHE A 186 5.83 95.81 16.31
N SER A 187 6.42 94.96 17.15
CA SER A 187 6.87 95.36 18.49
C SER A 187 8.01 96.36 18.38
N THR A 188 7.85 97.53 19.00
CA THR A 188 8.94 98.50 19.17
C THR A 188 10.13 97.84 19.88
N PRO A 189 11.37 98.00 19.40
CA PRO A 189 12.53 97.40 20.05
C PRO A 189 12.68 97.91 21.49
N VAL A 190 12.82 96.99 22.44
CA VAL A 190 13.03 97.33 23.85
C VAL A 190 14.50 97.67 24.07
N GLU A 191 14.84 98.94 23.91
CA GLU A 191 16.16 99.47 24.27
C GLU A 191 16.32 99.58 25.79
N ASN A 192 16.67 98.48 26.44
CA ASN A 192 17.73 98.37 27.48
C ASN A 192 17.62 97.06 28.28
N THR A 193 18.71 96.29 28.29
CA THR A 193 19.33 95.84 29.54
C THR A 193 20.83 95.82 29.36
N ASP A 194 21.56 96.56 30.19
CA ASP A 194 23.03 96.51 30.25
C ASP A 194 23.51 95.09 30.55
N VAL A 195 24.37 94.54 29.69
CA VAL A 195 24.82 93.16 29.80
C VAL A 195 26.05 93.10 30.70
N GLN A 196 25.84 93.04 32.02
CA GLN A 196 26.91 92.75 32.97
C GLN A 196 27.58 91.40 32.63
N LYS A 197 28.74 91.47 31.97
CA LYS A 197 29.59 90.31 31.63
C LYS A 197 30.37 89.82 32.85
N ASN A 198 29.67 89.54 33.95
CA ASN A 198 30.25 89.02 35.17
C ASN A 198 30.35 87.50 35.05
N ASN A 199 31.57 87.02 34.79
CA ASN A 199 31.87 85.61 34.55
C ASN A 199 31.87 84.82 35.87
N TYR A 200 30.71 84.29 36.28
CA TYR A 200 30.47 83.61 37.56
C TYR A 200 31.23 82.28 37.78
N ALA A 201 32.22 81.95 36.96
CA ALA A 201 32.97 80.69 36.99
C ALA A 201 34.50 80.86 36.92
N GLN A 202 35.05 81.97 37.42
CA GLN A 202 36.50 82.21 37.44
C GLN A 202 37.06 82.30 38.87
N LEU A 203 37.60 81.18 39.36
CA LEU A 203 38.05 80.96 40.74
C LEU A 203 39.49 81.45 41.04
N LEU A 204 40.07 82.32 40.20
CA LEU A 204 41.40 82.91 40.41
C LEU A 204 41.44 84.37 39.91
N PRO A 205 41.99 85.33 40.69
CA PRO A 205 42.18 86.71 40.26
C PRO A 205 43.21 86.84 39.12
N SER A 206 42.92 87.66 38.11
CA SER A 206 43.79 87.90 36.95
C SER A 206 45.09 88.65 37.27
N GLU A 207 45.14 89.37 38.39
CA GLU A 207 46.33 90.09 38.90
C GLU A 207 47.57 89.16 39.04
N LEU A 208 47.35 87.87 39.32
CA LEU A 208 48.44 86.90 39.57
C LEU A 208 49.22 86.50 38.31
N PHE A 209 48.66 86.69 37.11
CA PHE A 209 49.31 86.32 35.84
C PHE A 209 50.10 87.48 35.23
N GLU A 210 49.71 88.73 35.46
CA GLU A 210 50.40 89.91 34.90
C GLU A 210 51.82 90.09 35.49
N GLN A 211 52.08 89.49 36.65
CA GLN A 211 53.39 89.49 37.30
C GLN A 211 54.28 88.30 36.91
N ILE A 212 53.70 87.27 36.27
CA ILE A 212 54.43 86.12 35.69
C ILE A 212 54.86 86.44 34.25
N GLU A 213 54.04 87.19 33.50
CA GLU A 213 54.33 87.59 32.11
C GLU A 213 55.58 88.50 31.97
N LYS A 214 56.01 89.16 33.06
CA LYS A 214 57.19 90.04 33.11
C LYS A 214 58.50 89.31 33.45
N GLN A 215 58.51 87.98 33.63
CA GLN A 215 59.73 87.16 33.76
C GLN A 215 59.82 86.09 32.66
N SER A 216 60.37 86.48 31.50
CA SER A 216 60.58 85.60 30.35
C SER A 216 61.74 84.61 30.55
N VAL A 217 61.49 83.30 30.39
CA VAL A 217 62.40 82.34 29.73
C VAL A 217 61.57 81.31 28.94
N ALA A 218 62.00 80.98 27.73
CA ALA A 218 61.23 80.20 26.76
C ALA A 218 61.19 78.68 27.02
N VAL A 219 60.03 78.05 26.74
CA VAL A 219 59.93 76.66 26.24
C VAL A 219 58.79 76.57 25.21
N THR A 220 59.08 76.04 24.02
CA THR A 220 58.15 75.88 22.89
C THR A 220 57.30 74.61 22.95
N PRO A 221 55.97 74.69 22.72
CA PRO A 221 55.17 73.55 22.25
C PRO A 221 55.15 73.44 20.70
N VAL A 222 54.97 72.21 20.19
CA VAL A 222 55.19 71.81 18.78
C VAL A 222 53.91 71.92 17.92
N TYR A 223 54.07 72.31 16.65
CA TYR A 223 53.04 72.30 15.58
C TYR A 223 53.07 71.02 14.72
N VAL A 224 51.91 70.41 14.44
CA VAL A 224 51.47 69.84 13.13
C VAL A 224 49.92 69.77 13.19
N LYS A 225 49.13 70.70 12.65
CA LYS A 225 48.72 71.00 11.25
C LYS A 225 47.89 69.92 10.52
N ASN A 226 46.68 70.32 10.12
CA ASN A 226 45.81 69.65 9.13
C ASN A 226 46.44 69.65 7.72
N ASP A 227 45.83 68.91 6.78
CA ASP A 227 45.08 69.53 5.66
C ASP A 227 44.21 68.48 4.92
N ALA A 228 43.22 68.95 4.15
CA ALA A 228 42.21 68.12 3.48
C ALA A 228 42.21 68.33 1.96
N ALA A 229 41.88 67.31 1.17
CA ALA A 229 41.10 67.45 -0.07
C ALA A 229 40.78 66.10 -0.76
N GLN A 230 39.64 66.09 -1.44
CA GLN A 230 38.99 65.01 -2.19
C GLN A 230 39.73 64.61 -3.49
N GLN A 231 39.56 63.35 -3.98
CA GLN A 231 38.69 63.04 -5.15
C GLN A 231 38.65 61.53 -5.53
N ALA A 232 37.65 61.17 -6.34
CA ALA A 232 37.20 59.83 -6.77
C ALA A 232 38.29 58.92 -7.44
N LYS A 233 38.11 57.60 -7.69
CA LYS A 233 36.95 56.94 -8.34
C LYS A 233 37.04 55.38 -8.40
N LYS A 234 35.88 54.70 -8.29
CA LYS A 234 35.43 53.43 -8.96
C LYS A 234 35.90 52.01 -8.51
N LEU A 235 34.88 51.11 -8.42
CA LEU A 235 34.87 49.62 -8.57
C LEU A 235 35.59 48.78 -7.47
N SER A 236 35.13 47.59 -7.03
CA SER A 236 33.90 46.82 -7.32
C SER A 236 33.65 45.65 -6.32
N ALA A 237 32.36 45.46 -5.96
CA ALA A 237 31.61 44.18 -5.83
C ALA A 237 31.86 43.12 -4.71
N SER A 238 30.73 42.51 -4.28
CA SER A 238 30.53 41.23 -3.53
C SER A 238 31.05 41.14 -2.08
N SER A 239 30.20 41.01 -1.05
CA SER A 239 29.40 39.84 -0.59
C SER A 239 30.21 38.83 0.25
N ALA A 240 29.72 38.13 1.28
CA ALA A 240 28.47 38.19 2.07
C ALA A 240 28.73 37.61 3.49
N SER A 241 27.80 37.80 4.43
CA SER A 241 27.95 37.42 5.85
C SER A 241 27.36 36.05 6.24
N THR A 242 28.20 35.20 6.84
CA THR A 242 28.06 34.53 8.15
C THR A 242 26.75 33.80 8.59
N LYS A 243 26.98 32.64 9.26
CA LYS A 243 26.17 31.88 10.27
C LYS A 243 25.48 30.61 9.75
N THR A 244 25.66 29.40 10.30
CA THR A 244 25.38 28.84 11.66
C THR A 244 23.93 29.03 12.13
N SER A 245 23.20 28.04 12.69
CA SER A 245 23.51 26.62 12.99
C SER A 245 22.27 25.83 13.48
N SER A 246 22.24 24.52 13.20
CA SER A 246 21.79 23.39 14.07
C SER A 246 20.41 23.33 14.80
N ALA A 247 19.69 22.23 14.53
CA ALA A 247 19.02 21.30 15.50
C ALA A 247 17.79 21.80 16.33
N LYS A 248 16.89 20.97 16.93
CA LYS A 248 16.77 19.49 17.11
C LYS A 248 15.33 19.09 17.59
N LYS A 249 14.81 17.90 17.20
CA LYS A 249 13.84 17.03 17.95
C LYS A 249 12.42 17.59 18.30
N HIS A 250 11.36 16.84 18.69
CA HIS A 250 11.19 15.42 19.13
C HIS A 250 9.70 14.91 19.04
N THR A 251 9.50 13.58 19.17
CA THR A 251 8.41 12.79 19.87
C THR A 251 6.96 12.62 19.32
N THR A 252 6.58 11.34 19.05
CA THR A 252 5.41 10.49 19.50
C THR A 252 3.96 11.06 19.55
N ASP A 253 2.83 10.34 19.34
CA ASP A 253 2.43 8.96 19.75
C ASP A 253 1.05 8.49 19.16
N LYS A 254 0.72 7.18 19.28
CA LYS A 254 -0.60 6.45 19.35
C LYS A 254 -1.92 6.75 18.54
N ALA A 255 -2.33 5.73 17.77
CA ALA A 255 -3.53 4.83 17.93
C ALA A 255 -5.04 5.16 17.57
N LYS A 256 -5.67 4.15 16.90
CA LYS A 256 -7.03 3.52 17.06
C LYS A 256 -8.33 3.99 16.31
N THR A 257 -8.88 3.06 15.47
CA THR A 257 -10.33 2.70 15.23
C THR A 257 -11.28 3.75 14.55
N SER A 258 -12.48 3.48 13.96
CA SER A 258 -13.49 2.36 14.03
C SER A 258 -14.58 2.34 12.89
N LYS A 259 -15.14 1.15 12.51
CA LYS A 259 -16.59 0.79 12.26
C LYS A 259 -17.43 1.53 11.15
N PRO A 260 -18.76 1.26 10.88
CA PRO A 260 -19.73 0.16 11.24
C PRO A 260 -20.68 -0.36 10.08
N ILE A 261 -21.78 -1.09 10.44
CA ILE A 261 -23.15 -1.23 9.81
C ILE A 261 -23.46 -2.54 9.00
N ALA A 262 -24.65 -3.20 9.01
CA ALA A 262 -25.72 -3.55 10.00
C ALA A 262 -26.85 -4.45 9.35
N VAL A 263 -27.87 -4.95 10.13
CA VAL A 263 -29.20 -5.54 9.69
C VAL A 263 -29.15 -6.98 9.08
N ARG A 264 -30.09 -7.98 9.24
CA ARG A 264 -31.32 -8.29 10.06
C ARG A 264 -31.53 -9.86 10.17
N GLU A 265 -32.20 -10.50 11.16
CA GLU A 265 -33.66 -10.83 11.40
C GLU A 265 -34.37 -11.67 10.28
N VAL A 266 -35.22 -12.73 10.46
CA VAL A 266 -35.84 -13.40 11.65
C VAL A 266 -36.53 -14.81 11.36
N LYS A 267 -36.45 -15.80 12.31
CA LYS A 267 -37.47 -16.79 12.88
C LYS A 267 -38.45 -17.64 11.98
N VAL A 268 -38.88 -18.91 12.23
CA VAL A 268 -39.66 -19.59 13.36
C VAL A 268 -39.69 -21.16 13.15
N VAL A 269 -39.23 -22.07 14.08
CA VAL A 269 -39.88 -22.96 15.13
C VAL A 269 -40.79 -24.18 14.73
N LYS A 270 -40.51 -25.40 15.30
CA LYS A 270 -41.37 -26.51 15.91
C LYS A 270 -40.86 -27.95 15.55
N GLN A 271 -40.46 -28.91 16.42
CA GLN A 271 -41.12 -29.77 17.48
C GLN A 271 -42.16 -30.81 16.96
N GLU A 272 -42.27 -32.10 17.37
CA GLU A 272 -41.55 -33.01 18.34
C GLU A 272 -42.07 -34.50 18.16
N THR A 273 -41.41 -35.63 18.55
CA THR A 273 -41.77 -36.50 19.73
C THR A 273 -41.21 -37.97 19.68
N ALA A 274 -40.67 -38.48 20.81
CA ALA A 274 -40.58 -39.89 21.36
C ALA A 274 -39.76 -41.08 20.74
N ALA A 275 -39.31 -41.98 21.65
CA ALA A 275 -38.61 -43.28 21.46
C ALA A 275 -39.18 -44.35 22.44
N PRO A 276 -38.77 -45.65 22.40
CA PRO A 276 -37.71 -46.15 23.33
C PRO A 276 -36.82 -47.32 22.81
N ALA A 277 -35.87 -47.76 23.65
CA ALA A 277 -34.69 -48.63 23.38
C ALA A 277 -34.89 -50.12 23.86
N PRO A 278 -33.86 -51.01 24.06
CA PRO A 278 -32.40 -50.94 23.80
C PRO A 278 -31.72 -52.24 23.25
N ALA A 279 -30.45 -52.18 22.78
CA ALA A 279 -29.31 -53.02 23.26
C ALA A 279 -28.04 -53.02 22.35
N VAL A 280 -26.89 -53.29 22.99
CA VAL A 280 -25.53 -53.61 22.46
C VAL A 280 -24.73 -52.48 21.79
N LYS A 281 -23.55 -52.18 22.36
CA LYS A 281 -22.63 -51.12 21.93
C LYS A 281 -21.56 -51.66 20.96
N SER A 282 -21.63 -51.20 19.72
CA SER A 282 -20.45 -50.99 18.86
C SER A 282 -20.59 -49.57 18.30
N GLN A 283 -19.58 -48.71 18.48
CA GLN A 283 -19.69 -47.30 18.08
C GLN A 283 -19.53 -47.12 16.57
N GLU A 284 -20.61 -47.44 15.89
CA GLU A 284 -20.90 -47.14 14.50
C GLU A 284 -20.64 -45.66 14.20
N SER A 285 -19.94 -45.38 13.11
CA SER A 285 -19.66 -44.02 12.67
C SER A 285 -20.94 -43.36 12.16
N ALA A 286 -21.67 -42.67 13.03
CA ALA A 286 -22.73 -41.76 12.61
C ALA A 286 -22.17 -40.83 11.53
N ASN A 287 -22.63 -41.00 10.29
CA ASN A 287 -22.02 -40.43 9.09
C ASN A 287 -22.46 -38.97 8.93
N HIS A 288 -21.92 -38.10 9.78
CA HIS A 288 -22.16 -36.67 9.77
C HIS A 288 -21.46 -36.06 8.54
N PRO A 289 -22.17 -35.45 7.58
CA PRO A 289 -21.55 -34.88 6.37
C PRO A 289 -20.66 -33.67 6.63
N PHE A 290 -20.69 -33.04 7.81
CA PHE A 290 -19.89 -31.85 8.11
C PHE A 290 -19.03 -32.04 9.36
N HIS A 291 -17.71 -31.87 9.24
CA HIS A 291 -16.74 -32.00 10.33
C HIS A 291 -15.92 -30.70 10.49
N ILE A 292 -15.77 -30.19 11.71
CA ILE A 292 -14.86 -29.06 11.98
C ILE A 292 -13.47 -29.62 12.26
N ILE A 293 -12.52 -29.37 11.36
CA ILE A 293 -11.13 -29.84 11.43
C ILE A 293 -10.21 -28.77 12.00
N VAL A 294 -9.29 -29.16 12.87
CA VAL A 294 -8.29 -28.26 13.49
C VAL A 294 -6.85 -28.63 13.13
N ALA A 295 -6.57 -29.89 12.86
CA ALA A 295 -5.28 -30.36 12.38
C ALA A 295 -5.45 -31.43 11.30
N GLY A 296 -4.49 -31.54 10.39
CA GLY A 296 -4.46 -32.58 9.36
C GLY A 296 -3.06 -32.78 8.78
N GLY A 297 -2.81 -33.96 8.21
CA GLY A 297 -1.49 -34.34 7.69
C GLY A 297 -0.51 -34.84 8.76
N ILE A 298 -1.01 -35.30 9.91
CA ILE A 298 -0.23 -35.86 11.02
C ILE A 298 -0.38 -37.39 11.09
N SER A 299 0.40 -38.07 11.94
CA SER A 299 0.23 -39.53 12.13
C SER A 299 -1.09 -39.86 12.84
N LEU A 300 -1.57 -41.10 12.67
CA LEU A 300 -2.78 -41.58 13.35
C LEU A 300 -2.65 -41.51 14.88
N LYS A 301 -1.48 -41.89 15.40
CA LYS A 301 -1.17 -41.88 16.84
C LYS A 301 -1.18 -40.46 17.43
N ASP A 302 -0.63 -39.49 16.69
CA ASP A 302 -0.62 -38.09 17.13
C ASP A 302 -2.02 -37.47 17.03
N ALA A 303 -2.80 -37.85 16.01
CA ALA A 303 -4.18 -37.42 15.85
C ALA A 303 -5.08 -37.90 17.01
N GLU A 304 -4.90 -39.14 17.47
CA GLU A 304 -5.58 -39.66 18.66
C GLU A 304 -5.16 -38.94 19.95
N ALA A 305 -3.87 -38.66 20.12
CA ALA A 305 -3.37 -37.89 21.27
C ALA A 305 -3.99 -36.48 21.32
N ILE A 306 -4.02 -35.78 20.18
CA ILE A 306 -4.64 -34.44 20.06
C ILE A 306 -6.15 -34.52 20.27
N ALA A 307 -6.85 -35.53 19.72
CA ALA A 307 -8.28 -35.73 19.95
C ALA A 307 -8.60 -35.94 21.45
N ASN A 308 -7.77 -36.70 22.17
CA ASN A 308 -7.92 -36.90 23.61
C ASN A 308 -7.60 -35.62 24.41
N GLN A 309 -6.64 -34.82 23.98
CA GLN A 309 -6.37 -33.49 24.56
C GLN A 309 -7.51 -32.49 24.30
N LEU A 310 -8.23 -32.61 23.19
CA LEU A 310 -9.41 -31.80 22.89
C LEU A 310 -10.61 -32.23 23.76
N LYS A 311 -10.79 -33.53 24.01
CA LYS A 311 -11.77 -34.03 24.98
C LYS A 311 -11.53 -33.50 26.39
N SER A 312 -10.28 -33.50 26.87
CA SER A 312 -9.95 -32.93 28.19
C SER A 312 -10.11 -31.40 28.26
N LYS A 313 -10.11 -30.70 27.11
CA LYS A 313 -10.46 -29.28 26.98
C LYS A 313 -11.97 -29.01 26.84
N GLY A 314 -12.82 -30.03 26.91
CA GLY A 314 -14.28 -29.92 26.87
C GLY A 314 -14.94 -30.26 25.52
N PHE A 315 -14.18 -30.66 24.50
CA PHE A 315 -14.73 -31.05 23.19
C PHE A 315 -15.00 -32.56 23.16
N ALA A 316 -16.16 -32.97 23.68
CA ALA A 316 -16.54 -34.38 23.79
C ALA A 316 -16.53 -35.14 22.44
N ASP A 317 -16.94 -34.45 21.36
CA ASP A 317 -17.08 -35.02 20.02
C ASP A 317 -15.77 -35.08 19.21
N ALA A 318 -14.63 -34.75 19.83
CA ALA A 318 -13.35 -34.71 19.13
C ALA A 318 -12.89 -36.12 18.71
N LYS A 319 -12.50 -36.29 17.43
CA LYS A 319 -12.17 -37.59 16.84
C LYS A 319 -11.06 -37.48 15.80
N ALA A 320 -10.22 -38.51 15.71
CA ALA A 320 -9.33 -38.70 14.57
C ALA A 320 -10.11 -39.29 13.39
N LEU A 321 -10.04 -38.63 12.23
CA LEU A 321 -10.67 -39.05 10.98
C LEU A 321 -9.58 -39.38 9.96
N SER A 322 -9.66 -40.54 9.32
CA SER A 322 -8.84 -40.88 8.16
C SER A 322 -9.71 -40.81 6.91
N THR A 323 -9.38 -39.92 5.99
CA THR A 323 -10.13 -39.71 4.74
C THR A 323 -9.11 -39.39 3.64
N ASP A 324 -9.19 -40.08 2.50
CA ASP A 324 -8.28 -39.91 1.36
C ASP A 324 -6.79 -40.05 1.73
N GLY A 325 -6.46 -41.05 2.56
CA GLY A 325 -5.10 -41.29 3.05
C GLY A 325 -4.53 -40.22 4.00
N LYS A 326 -5.28 -39.13 4.25
CA LYS A 326 -4.86 -38.02 5.12
C LYS A 326 -5.60 -38.08 6.46
N VAL A 327 -4.85 -38.32 7.53
CA VAL A 327 -5.38 -38.24 8.89
C VAL A 327 -5.62 -36.78 9.28
N ARG A 328 -6.78 -36.52 9.88
CA ARG A 328 -7.27 -35.22 10.33
C ARG A 328 -7.86 -35.35 11.73
N VAL A 329 -7.89 -34.27 12.50
CA VAL A 329 -8.54 -34.21 13.82
C VAL A 329 -9.74 -33.30 13.75
N SER A 330 -10.93 -33.87 13.93
CA SER A 330 -12.16 -33.10 14.11
C SER A 330 -12.36 -32.73 15.58
N ILE A 331 -12.86 -31.51 15.84
CA ILE A 331 -13.35 -31.09 17.16
C ILE A 331 -14.81 -31.53 17.38
N SER A 332 -15.60 -31.45 16.32
CA SER A 332 -17.04 -31.75 16.35
C SER A 332 -17.54 -32.07 14.94
N SER A 333 -18.69 -32.74 14.88
CA SER A 333 -19.33 -33.21 13.65
C SER A 333 -20.82 -32.85 13.68
N PHE A 334 -21.37 -32.45 12.54
CA PHE A 334 -22.73 -31.92 12.41
C PHE A 334 -23.43 -32.51 11.19
N ASN A 335 -24.75 -32.64 11.28
CA ASN A 335 -25.58 -33.07 10.17
C ASN A 335 -26.00 -31.90 9.26
N ASN A 336 -26.02 -30.68 9.82
CA ASN A 336 -26.39 -29.47 9.10
C ASN A 336 -25.17 -28.54 8.90
N ARG A 337 -25.00 -28.01 7.68
CA ARG A 337 -23.95 -27.08 7.29
C ARG A 337 -24.02 -25.76 8.09
N ASP A 338 -25.23 -25.28 8.37
CA ASP A 338 -25.43 -23.97 9.00
C ASP A 338 -25.04 -24.00 10.49
N GLU A 339 -25.28 -25.11 11.16
CA GLU A 339 -24.83 -25.34 12.53
C GLU A 339 -23.30 -25.46 12.59
N ALA A 340 -22.71 -26.21 11.67
CA ALA A 340 -21.27 -26.41 11.59
C ALA A 340 -20.52 -25.10 11.29
N THR A 341 -21.05 -24.27 10.39
CA THR A 341 -20.45 -22.96 10.07
C THR A 341 -20.59 -21.97 11.22
N LYS A 342 -21.73 -21.94 11.92
CA LYS A 342 -21.90 -21.13 13.14
C LYS A 342 -20.91 -21.53 14.24
N GLN A 343 -20.78 -22.83 14.51
CA GLN A 343 -19.83 -23.36 15.50
C GLN A 343 -18.37 -23.08 15.10
N LEU A 344 -18.03 -23.18 13.81
CA LEU A 344 -16.71 -22.80 13.30
C LEU A 344 -16.40 -21.32 13.53
N LEU A 345 -17.36 -20.42 13.31
CA LEU A 345 -17.21 -18.98 13.56
C LEU A 345 -17.09 -18.66 15.06
N GLU A 346 -17.71 -19.44 15.94
CA GLU A 346 -17.54 -19.31 17.39
C GLU A 346 -16.16 -19.81 17.84
N LEU A 347 -15.70 -20.97 17.35
CA LEU A 347 -14.37 -21.52 17.61
C LEU A 347 -13.25 -20.58 17.16
N ARG A 348 -13.36 -19.98 15.97
CA ARG A 348 -12.38 -19.03 15.41
C ARG A 348 -12.22 -17.73 16.20
N LYS A 349 -13.09 -17.43 17.18
CA LYS A 349 -12.90 -16.31 18.12
C LYS A 349 -11.77 -16.59 19.13
N ASN A 350 -11.43 -17.85 19.35
CA ASN A 350 -10.27 -18.26 20.14
C ASN A 350 -9.05 -18.36 19.22
N GLU A 351 -7.94 -17.69 19.57
CA GLU A 351 -6.72 -17.66 18.75
C GLU A 351 -6.18 -19.08 18.46
N THR A 352 -6.37 -20.02 19.40
CA THR A 352 -5.97 -21.44 19.26
C THR A 352 -6.63 -22.14 18.07
N TYR A 353 -7.84 -21.74 17.69
CA TYR A 353 -8.65 -22.41 16.65
C TYR A 353 -8.94 -21.49 15.45
N LYS A 354 -8.22 -20.37 15.33
CA LYS A 354 -8.33 -19.43 14.20
C LYS A 354 -8.19 -20.12 12.83
N ASN A 355 -7.32 -21.13 12.75
CA ASN A 355 -7.02 -21.87 11.53
C ASN A 355 -7.95 -23.09 11.30
N ALA A 356 -8.94 -23.33 12.16
CA ALA A 356 -9.91 -24.41 11.95
C ALA A 356 -10.68 -24.22 10.63
N TRP A 357 -11.07 -25.30 9.97
CA TRP A 357 -11.85 -25.27 8.73
C TRP A 357 -12.97 -26.32 8.74
N LEU A 358 -13.96 -26.15 7.87
CA LEU A 358 -15.03 -27.13 7.68
C LEU A 358 -14.64 -28.11 6.57
N LEU A 359 -14.74 -29.41 6.86
CA LEU A 359 -14.70 -30.48 5.89
C LEU A 359 -16.14 -30.93 5.63
N ALA A 360 -16.57 -30.91 4.37
CA ALA A 360 -17.78 -31.58 3.93
C ALA A 360 -17.41 -32.95 3.34
N LYS A 361 -18.24 -33.96 3.56
CA LYS A 361 -18.06 -35.34 3.09
C LYS A 361 -19.33 -35.83 2.39
#